data_AF-A0A2E9LMB1-F1
#
_entry.id   AF-A0A2E9LMB1-F1
#
_cell.length_a   1.000
_cell.length_b   1.000
_cell.length_c   1.000
_cell.angle_alpha   90.00
_cell.angle_beta   90.00
_cell.angle_gamma   90.00
#
_symmetry.space_group_name_H-M   'P 1'
#
loop_
_entity.id
_entity.type
_entity.pdbx_description
1 polymer ?
#
loop_
_entity_poly.entity_id
_entity_poly.type
_entity_poly.pdbx_seq_one_letter_code
_entity_poly.pdbx_strand_id
1 'polypeptide(L)'
;MARAEHQETPDSHDLEKLTKWHDGLASATGPDFPVCALFLAGGDDIRAHNIFRVYRTAFEELGAGFHDLVIFGQHGSSSTCAALIPGLGLSNVQIPSLVLISNDNGIVFHTTGLPTGELADGASEEDSNDVPWRAALNTITRSTEAKSISSLDGISGLERVEFSGGTLLETLGNVKKRVEETTSA
;
A
#
# COMPACT_ATOMS: atom_id res chain seq x y z
N MET A 1 28.76 -2.86 -29.91
CA MET A 1 27.35 -3.11 -29.55
C MET A 1 27.11 -2.43 -28.21
N ALA A 2 26.44 -1.27 -28.21
CA ALA A 2 26.05 -0.63 -26.97
C ALA A 2 24.91 -1.46 -26.37
N ARG A 3 25.07 -1.93 -25.14
CA ARG A 3 23.96 -2.42 -24.33
C ARG A 3 22.99 -1.25 -24.21
N ALA A 4 21.76 -1.41 -24.69
CA ALA A 4 20.69 -0.51 -24.31
C ALA A 4 20.53 -0.67 -22.80
N GLU A 5 21.03 0.30 -22.04
CA GLU A 5 20.67 0.48 -20.65
C GLU A 5 19.16 0.72 -20.67
N HIS A 6 18.38 -0.27 -20.22
CA HIS A 6 16.95 -0.09 -20.01
C HIS A 6 16.82 1.02 -18.97
N GLN A 7 16.44 2.21 -19.41
CA GLN A 7 16.04 3.27 -18.50
C GLN A 7 14.77 2.78 -17.81
N GLU A 8 14.88 2.47 -16.51
CA GLU A 8 13.70 2.14 -15.71
C GLU A 8 12.73 3.33 -15.78
N THR A 9 11.52 3.06 -16.26
CA THR A 9 10.42 4.03 -16.26
C THR A 9 9.58 3.82 -15.00
N PRO A 10 8.79 4.82 -14.58
CA PRO A 10 7.84 4.64 -13.49
C PRO A 10 6.90 3.45 -13.73
N ASP A 11 6.53 3.21 -14.98
CA ASP A 11 5.72 2.08 -15.41
C ASP A 11 6.41 0.73 -15.26
N SER A 12 7.64 0.57 -15.73
CA SER A 12 8.35 -0.71 -15.58
C SER A 12 8.60 -1.03 -14.12
N HIS A 13 8.97 -0.02 -13.33
CA HIS A 13 9.23 -0.18 -11.90
C HIS A 13 7.97 -0.59 -11.12
N ASP A 14 6.83 0.07 -11.36
CA ASP A 14 5.60 -0.26 -10.65
C ASP A 14 4.98 -1.57 -11.17
N LEU A 15 5.12 -1.93 -12.44
CA LEU A 15 4.66 -3.22 -12.95
C LEU A 15 5.46 -4.39 -12.34
N GLU A 16 6.79 -4.25 -12.22
CA GLU A 16 7.62 -5.23 -11.52
C GLU A 16 7.20 -5.38 -10.06
N LYS A 17 6.88 -4.25 -9.41
CA LYS A 17 6.40 -4.24 -8.02
C LYS A 17 5.05 -4.93 -7.88
N LEU A 18 4.11 -4.68 -8.79
CA LEU A 18 2.81 -5.36 -8.84
C LEU A 18 2.99 -6.87 -9.04
N THR A 19 3.91 -7.27 -9.92
CA THR A 19 4.24 -8.68 -10.12
C THR A 19 4.79 -9.32 -8.85
N LYS A 20 5.78 -8.69 -8.20
CA LYS A 20 6.34 -9.17 -6.93
C LYS A 20 5.28 -9.23 -5.83
N TRP A 21 4.35 -8.28 -5.80
CA TRP A 21 3.27 -8.27 -4.81
C TRP A 21 2.29 -9.44 -5.03
N HIS A 22 1.83 -9.63 -6.27
CA HIS A 22 0.97 -10.74 -6.65
C HIS A 22 1.63 -12.09 -6.34
N ASP A 23 2.89 -12.29 -6.74
CA ASP A 23 3.61 -13.55 -6.54
C ASP A 23 3.89 -13.81 -5.05
N GLY A 24 4.14 -12.74 -4.28
CA GLY A 24 4.30 -12.80 -2.83
C GLY A 24 3.01 -13.24 -2.12
N LEU A 25 1.86 -12.70 -2.51
CA LEU A 25 0.55 -13.13 -2.00
C LEU A 25 0.23 -14.58 -2.39
N ALA A 26 0.58 -14.99 -3.61
CA ALA A 26 0.36 -16.38 -4.07
C ALA A 26 1.25 -17.40 -3.34
N SER A 27 2.44 -16.98 -2.91
CA SER A 27 3.46 -17.83 -2.28
C SER A 27 3.45 -17.77 -0.75
N ALA A 28 2.61 -16.93 -0.15
CA ALA A 28 2.46 -16.83 1.29
C ALA A 28 1.93 -18.16 1.85
N THR A 29 2.75 -18.83 2.67
CA THR A 29 2.48 -20.16 3.26
C THR A 29 2.63 -20.16 4.79
N GLY A 30 2.81 -18.97 5.39
CA GLY A 30 2.99 -18.76 6.84
C GLY A 30 1.72 -18.29 7.55
N PRO A 31 1.77 -18.02 8.86
CA PRO A 31 0.69 -17.32 9.54
C PRO A 31 0.55 -15.93 8.92
N ASP A 32 -0.60 -15.65 8.33
CA ASP A 32 -0.86 -14.40 7.61
C ASP A 32 -0.62 -13.20 8.51
N PHE A 33 0.21 -12.26 8.05
CA PHE A 33 0.31 -10.96 8.70
C PHE A 33 -1.07 -10.29 8.62
N PRO A 34 -1.58 -9.69 9.71
CA PRO A 34 -3.02 -9.39 9.82
C PRO A 34 -3.50 -8.29 8.87
N VAL A 35 -2.59 -7.47 8.32
CA VAL A 35 -2.92 -6.32 7.48
C VAL A 35 -1.88 -6.15 6.38
N CYS A 36 -2.32 -6.05 5.12
CA CYS A 36 -1.49 -5.57 4.02
C CYS A 36 -1.65 -4.05 3.89
N ALA A 37 -0.56 -3.29 3.89
CA ALA A 37 -0.56 -1.84 3.72
C ALA A 37 -0.12 -1.46 2.30
N LEU A 38 -0.98 -0.73 1.61
CA LEU A 38 -0.75 -0.18 0.28
C LEU A 38 -0.66 1.34 0.37
N PHE A 39 0.49 1.89 -0.01
CA PHE A 39 0.70 3.32 -0.19
C PHE A 39 0.53 3.71 -1.66
N LEU A 40 -0.25 4.75 -1.91
CA LEU A 40 -0.38 5.39 -3.21
C LEU A 40 0.18 6.81 -3.06
N ALA A 41 1.30 7.10 -3.72
CA ALA A 41 2.01 8.38 -3.59
C ALA A 41 2.63 8.78 -4.92
N GLY A 42 2.72 10.07 -5.22
CA GLY A 42 3.54 10.60 -6.30
C GLY A 42 5.00 10.75 -5.90
N GLY A 43 5.88 10.95 -6.90
CA GLY A 43 7.32 11.09 -6.66
C GLY A 43 7.71 12.25 -5.73
N ASP A 44 6.91 13.32 -5.74
CA ASP A 44 7.14 14.53 -4.94
C ASP A 44 6.47 14.47 -3.55
N ASP A 45 5.75 13.38 -3.22
CA ASP A 45 5.06 13.21 -1.93
C ASP A 45 6.03 12.74 -0.84
N ILE A 46 7.00 13.61 -0.51
CA ILE A 46 8.10 13.33 0.44
C ILE A 46 7.56 12.81 1.77
N ARG A 47 6.49 13.42 2.31
CA ARG A 47 5.89 12.98 3.58
C ARG A 47 5.29 11.58 3.50
N ALA A 48 4.59 11.24 2.41
CA ALA A 48 4.08 9.89 2.21
C ALA A 48 5.23 8.86 2.14
N HIS A 49 6.33 9.21 1.47
CA HIS A 49 7.54 8.38 1.45
C HIS A 49 8.17 8.22 2.84
N ASN A 50 8.18 9.27 3.66
CA ASN A 50 8.68 9.21 5.04
C ASN A 50 7.81 8.28 5.90
N ILE A 51 6.49 8.43 5.81
CA ILE A 51 5.51 7.60 6.53
C ILE A 51 5.62 6.13 6.09
N PHE A 52 5.79 5.87 4.79
CA PHE A 52 6.06 4.52 4.29
C PHE A 52 7.30 3.90 4.94
N ARG A 53 8.39 4.66 5.13
CA ARG A 53 9.59 4.16 5.81
C ARG A 53 9.32 3.83 7.28
N VAL A 54 8.49 4.63 7.97
CA VAL A 54 8.07 4.35 9.34
C VAL A 54 7.28 3.04 9.40
N TYR A 55 6.31 2.85 8.50
CA TYR A 55 5.57 1.59 8.37
C TYR A 55 6.50 0.42 8.10
N ARG A 56 7.45 0.59 7.17
CA ARG A 56 8.39 -0.47 6.79
C ARG A 56 9.22 -0.94 7.97
N THR A 57 9.80 -0.03 8.75
CA THR A 57 10.56 -0.40 9.94
C THR A 57 9.69 -1.17 10.94
N ALA A 58 8.48 -0.69 11.22
CA ALA A 58 7.58 -1.38 12.15
C ALA A 58 7.14 -2.76 11.63
N PHE A 59 6.82 -2.89 10.33
CA PHE A 59 6.40 -4.15 9.72
C PHE A 59 7.55 -5.17 9.69
N GLU A 60 8.78 -4.75 9.38
CA GLU A 60 9.97 -5.60 9.43
C GLU A 60 10.23 -6.11 10.86
N GLU A 61 10.11 -5.26 11.88
CA GLU A 61 10.26 -5.64 13.29
C GLU A 61 9.20 -6.66 13.75
N LEU A 62 8.00 -6.59 13.16
CA LEU A 62 6.90 -7.52 13.42
C LEU A 62 6.96 -8.79 12.55
N GLY A 63 7.98 -8.93 11.69
CA GLY A 63 8.19 -10.10 10.85
C GLY A 63 7.37 -10.14 9.56
N ALA A 64 6.85 -9.00 9.11
CA ALA A 64 6.10 -8.89 7.86
C ALA A 64 7.01 -9.10 6.63
N GLY A 65 6.45 -9.66 5.57
CA GLY A 65 7.09 -9.80 4.27
C GLY A 65 6.84 -8.62 3.33
N PHE A 66 7.45 -8.67 2.15
CA PHE A 66 7.24 -7.65 1.11
C PHE A 66 5.76 -7.49 0.70
N HIS A 67 5.00 -8.59 0.66
CA HIS A 67 3.60 -8.57 0.24
C HIS A 67 2.66 -7.91 1.27
N ASP A 68 3.15 -7.67 2.48
CA ASP A 68 2.39 -7.01 3.55
C ASP A 68 2.55 -5.49 3.50
N LEU A 69 3.51 -4.95 2.77
CA LEU A 69 3.73 -3.50 2.65
C LEU A 69 4.29 -3.12 1.28
N VAL A 70 3.50 -2.39 0.50
CA VAL A 70 3.85 -1.94 -0.85
C VAL A 70 3.54 -0.45 -1.04
N ILE A 71 4.29 0.20 -1.94
CA ILE A 71 4.08 1.59 -2.33
C ILE A 71 4.10 1.72 -3.85
N PHE A 72 3.15 2.43 -4.46
CA PHE A 72 3.08 2.69 -5.90
C PHE A 72 3.11 4.19 -6.19
N GLY A 73 3.65 4.56 -7.36
CA GLY A 73 3.78 5.94 -7.85
C GLY A 73 5.01 6.71 -7.33
N GLN A 74 5.90 6.06 -6.57
CA GLN A 74 7.07 6.70 -5.94
C GLN A 74 8.05 7.36 -6.93
N HIS A 75 7.97 7.02 -8.22
CA HIS A 75 8.82 7.56 -9.29
C HIS A 75 8.02 8.44 -10.28
N GLY A 76 6.76 8.77 -9.95
CA GLY A 76 5.86 9.54 -10.80
C GLY A 76 4.64 8.75 -11.28
N SER A 77 3.85 9.37 -12.16
CA SER A 77 2.62 8.76 -12.69
C SER A 77 2.90 7.44 -13.39
N SER A 78 2.23 6.38 -12.94
CA SER A 78 2.28 5.06 -13.59
C SER A 78 0.90 4.57 -14.01
N SER A 79 0.82 3.95 -15.19
CA SER A 79 -0.33 3.18 -15.67
C SER A 79 -0.72 2.06 -14.70
N THR A 80 0.24 1.49 -13.98
CA THR A 80 0.00 0.52 -12.89
C THR A 80 -0.79 1.14 -11.76
N CYS A 81 -0.37 2.31 -11.27
CA CYS A 81 -1.08 3.04 -10.21
C CYS A 81 -2.48 3.47 -10.68
N ALA A 82 -2.61 3.95 -11.92
CA ALA A 82 -3.88 4.32 -12.52
C ALA A 82 -4.86 3.13 -12.71
N ALA A 83 -4.34 1.92 -12.92
CA ALA A 83 -5.15 0.70 -13.03
C ALA A 83 -5.50 0.09 -11.67
N LEU A 84 -4.62 0.20 -10.68
CA LEU A 84 -4.82 -0.33 -9.32
C LEU A 84 -6.01 0.31 -8.61
N ILE A 85 -6.12 1.64 -8.66
CA ILE A 85 -7.20 2.38 -7.97
C ILE A 85 -8.60 1.88 -8.37
N PRO A 86 -9.00 1.91 -9.66
CA PRO A 86 -10.28 1.36 -10.07
C PRO A 86 -10.34 -0.17 -9.97
N GLY A 87 -9.23 -0.89 -10.14
CA GLY A 87 -9.17 -2.34 -10.00
C GLY A 87 -9.53 -2.83 -8.60
N LEU A 88 -9.13 -2.08 -7.58
CA LEU A 88 -9.49 -2.32 -6.18
C LEU A 88 -10.82 -1.63 -5.77
N GLY A 89 -11.53 -0.97 -6.70
CA GLY A 89 -12.75 -0.23 -6.34
C GLY A 89 -12.51 1.01 -5.46
N LEU A 90 -11.29 1.52 -5.42
CA LEU A 90 -10.85 2.66 -4.60
C LEU A 90 -11.11 4.02 -5.29
N SER A 91 -12.17 4.13 -6.09
CA SER A 91 -12.36 5.27 -7.01
C SER A 91 -12.46 6.66 -6.35
N ASN A 92 -12.68 6.72 -5.04
CA ASN A 92 -12.78 7.97 -4.28
C ASN A 92 -11.48 8.34 -3.53
N VAL A 93 -10.45 7.50 -3.60
CA VAL A 93 -9.20 7.72 -2.88
C VAL A 93 -8.39 8.85 -3.51
N GLN A 94 -7.90 9.78 -2.67
CA GLN A 94 -7.00 10.85 -3.07
C GLN A 94 -5.54 10.41 -2.94
N ILE A 95 -4.64 10.96 -3.76
CA ILE A 95 -3.18 10.72 -3.65
C ILE A 95 -2.54 11.98 -3.02
N PRO A 96 -1.64 11.84 -2.03
CA PRO A 96 -1.16 10.58 -1.46
C PRO A 96 -2.15 9.97 -0.46
N SER A 97 -2.17 8.64 -0.39
CA SER A 97 -3.04 7.88 0.52
C SER A 97 -2.41 6.59 1.02
N LEU A 98 -2.95 6.16 2.15
CA LEU A 98 -2.73 4.85 2.73
C LEU A 98 -4.03 4.05 2.63
N VAL A 99 -3.88 2.80 2.18
CA VAL A 99 -4.94 1.78 2.13
C VAL A 99 -4.47 0.61 2.98
N LEU A 100 -5.23 0.27 4.02
CA LEU A 100 -4.99 -0.87 4.89
C LEU A 100 -5.98 -1.97 4.53
N ILE A 101 -5.46 -3.12 4.17
CA ILE A 101 -6.22 -4.26 3.67
C ILE A 101 -6.23 -5.33 4.75
N SER A 102 -7.41 -5.61 5.28
CA SER A 102 -7.62 -6.67 6.27
C SER A 102 -8.52 -7.77 5.68
N ASN A 103 -8.35 -8.99 6.16
CA ASN A 103 -9.12 -10.15 5.72
C ASN A 103 -9.69 -10.90 6.94
N ASP A 104 -10.69 -10.32 7.59
CA ASP A 104 -11.40 -10.92 8.72
C ASP A 104 -12.89 -11.08 8.36
N ASN A 105 -13.23 -12.23 7.77
CA ASN A 105 -14.54 -12.56 7.17
C ASN A 105 -14.89 -11.84 5.86
N GLY A 106 -13.88 -11.37 5.14
CA GLY A 106 -14.02 -10.64 3.89
C GLY A 106 -12.92 -9.60 3.78
N ILE A 107 -12.61 -9.19 2.55
CA ILE A 107 -11.60 -8.15 2.34
C ILE A 107 -12.24 -6.80 2.65
N VAL A 108 -11.60 -6.06 3.55
CA VAL A 108 -11.99 -4.71 3.93
C VAL A 108 -10.81 -3.79 3.69
N PHE A 109 -11.07 -2.64 3.08
CA PHE A 109 -10.11 -1.56 2.94
C PHE A 109 -10.43 -0.45 3.94
N HIS A 110 -9.42 -0.03 4.69
CA HIS A 110 -9.46 1.19 5.48
C HIS A 110 -8.53 2.22 4.86
N THR A 111 -9.08 3.34 4.40
CA THR A 111 -8.34 4.33 3.63
C THR A 111 -8.23 5.67 4.37
N THR A 112 -7.10 6.34 4.25
CA THR A 112 -6.92 7.72 4.69
C THR A 112 -6.04 8.48 3.71
N GLY A 113 -6.31 9.78 3.56
CA GLY A 113 -5.35 10.70 2.94
C GLY A 113 -4.08 10.78 3.78
N LEU A 114 -2.94 10.92 3.11
CA LEU A 114 -1.65 11.18 3.72
C LEU A 114 -1.32 12.68 3.62
N PRO A 115 -0.53 13.21 4.56
CA PRO A 115 -0.13 14.61 4.51
C PRO A 115 0.72 14.90 3.26
N THR A 116 0.54 16.12 2.74
CA THR A 116 1.31 16.67 1.60
C THR A 116 2.25 17.79 2.05
N GLY A 117 3.12 18.23 1.15
CA GLY A 117 4.07 19.32 1.37
C GLY A 117 5.34 18.87 2.09
N GLU A 118 6.06 19.83 2.67
CA GLU A 118 7.31 19.59 3.39
C GLU A 118 7.10 19.71 4.90
N LEU A 119 7.84 18.90 5.67
CA LEU A 119 7.96 19.10 7.10
C LEU A 119 8.83 20.34 7.38
N ALA A 120 8.49 21.06 8.44
CA ALA A 120 9.36 22.12 8.93
C ALA A 120 10.72 21.55 9.40
N ASP A 121 11.78 22.34 9.30
CA ASP A 121 13.12 21.94 9.75
C ASP A 121 13.11 21.44 11.20
N GLY A 122 13.59 20.22 11.40
CA GLY A 122 13.65 19.57 12.72
C GLY A 122 12.34 18.91 13.17
N ALA A 123 11.26 18.99 12.38
CA ALA A 123 10.06 18.20 12.62
C ALA A 123 10.28 16.74 12.17
N SER A 124 9.78 15.81 12.98
CA SER A 124 9.68 14.39 12.63
C SER A 124 8.25 14.11 12.13
N GLU A 125 8.05 13.06 11.33
CA GLU A 125 6.70 12.53 11.05
C GLU A 125 6.08 11.86 12.30
N GLU A 126 6.63 12.09 13.49
CA GLU A 126 6.00 11.78 14.79
C GLU A 126 4.81 12.71 15.02
N ASP A 127 3.78 12.49 14.22
CA ASP A 127 2.48 13.09 14.42
C ASP A 127 1.76 12.41 15.60
N SER A 128 0.94 13.18 16.32
CA SER A 128 0.11 12.70 17.44
C SER A 128 -0.64 11.41 17.08
N ASN A 129 -0.97 10.60 18.10
CA ASN A 129 -1.89 9.46 17.96
C ASN A 129 -3.28 9.85 17.42
N ASP A 130 -3.56 11.15 17.31
CA ASP A 130 -4.77 11.68 16.69
C ASP A 130 -4.73 11.65 15.15
N VAL A 131 -3.57 11.38 14.55
CA VAL A 131 -3.43 11.30 13.09
C VAL A 131 -3.77 9.89 12.60
N PRO A 132 -4.67 9.74 11.60
CA PRO A 132 -5.26 8.44 11.27
C PRO A 132 -4.24 7.34 10.94
N TRP A 133 -3.21 7.66 10.13
CA TRP A 133 -2.18 6.69 9.77
C TRP A 133 -1.37 6.23 10.99
N ARG A 134 -1.07 7.13 11.94
CA ARG A 134 -0.30 6.79 13.13
C ARG A 134 -1.13 5.95 14.10
N ALA A 135 -2.39 6.32 14.31
CA ALA A 135 -3.34 5.56 15.10
C ALA A 135 -3.50 4.13 14.56
N ALA A 136 -3.58 3.99 13.24
CA ALA A 136 -3.66 2.70 12.57
C ALA A 136 -2.40 1.86 12.79
N LEU A 137 -1.20 2.43 12.56
CA LEU A 137 0.06 1.73 12.80
C LEU A 137 0.17 1.23 14.25
N ASN A 138 -0.11 2.08 15.23
CA ASN A 138 -0.09 1.71 16.64
C ASN A 138 -1.09 0.61 17.00
N THR A 139 -2.22 0.55 16.30
CA THR A 139 -3.22 -0.50 16.49
C THR A 139 -2.75 -1.80 15.87
N ILE A 140 -2.17 -1.77 14.67
CA ILE A 140 -1.57 -2.95 14.01
C ILE A 140 -0.44 -3.52 14.88
N THR A 141 0.52 -2.68 15.31
CA THR A 141 1.65 -3.11 16.14
C THR A 141 1.18 -3.81 17.42
N ARG A 142 0.29 -3.18 18.19
CA ARG A 142 -0.24 -3.79 19.42
C ARG A 142 -0.97 -5.10 19.17
N SER A 143 -1.73 -5.19 18.07
CA SER A 143 -2.49 -6.38 17.70
C SER A 143 -1.58 -7.54 17.36
N THR A 144 -0.55 -7.28 16.56
CA THR A 144 0.44 -8.27 16.14
C THR A 144 1.25 -8.77 17.34
N GLU A 145 1.71 -7.86 18.21
CA GLU A 145 2.42 -8.23 19.45
C GLU A 145 1.56 -9.05 20.41
N ALA A 146 0.28 -8.68 20.56
CA ALA A 146 -0.67 -9.40 21.40
C ALA A 146 -1.20 -10.70 20.74
N LYS A 147 -0.85 -10.96 19.48
CA LYS A 147 -1.39 -12.06 18.66
C LYS A 147 -2.94 -12.09 18.68
N SER A 148 -3.54 -10.91 18.66
CA SER A 148 -4.98 -10.72 18.70
C SER A 148 -5.43 -9.91 17.50
N ILE A 149 -6.58 -10.26 16.92
CA ILE A 149 -7.21 -9.44 15.88
C ILE A 149 -7.80 -8.21 16.57
N SER A 150 -7.26 -7.03 16.29
CA SER A 150 -7.97 -5.78 16.60
C SER A 150 -8.53 -5.19 15.31
N SER A 151 -9.78 -4.76 15.40
CA SER A 151 -10.40 -4.04 14.30
C SER A 151 -9.77 -2.65 14.14
N LEU A 152 -9.58 -2.24 12.89
CA LEU A 152 -9.27 -0.85 12.52
C LEU A 152 -10.54 0.02 12.49
N ASP A 153 -11.72 -0.59 12.67
CA ASP A 153 -12.98 0.13 12.74
C ASP A 153 -13.00 1.08 13.94
N GLY A 154 -13.49 2.30 13.72
CA GLY A 154 -13.59 3.32 14.76
C GLY A 154 -12.34 4.18 14.95
N ILE A 155 -11.25 3.92 14.20
CA ILE A 155 -10.15 4.88 14.11
C ILE A 155 -10.63 6.10 13.31
N SER A 156 -10.65 7.25 13.98
CA SER A 156 -11.08 8.52 13.37
C SER A 156 -10.24 8.83 12.14
N GLY A 157 -10.91 9.16 11.02
CA GLY A 157 -10.26 9.50 9.75
C GLY A 157 -9.90 8.32 8.86
N LEU A 158 -10.12 7.07 9.28
CA LEU A 158 -10.13 5.92 8.36
C LEU A 158 -11.53 5.74 7.76
N GLU A 159 -11.62 5.79 6.43
CA GLU A 159 -12.83 5.44 5.69
C GLU A 159 -12.82 3.94 5.39
N ARG A 160 -13.93 3.26 5.71
CA ARG A 160 -14.09 1.82 5.47
C ARG A 160 -14.79 1.56 4.14
N VAL A 161 -14.16 0.76 3.29
CA VAL A 161 -14.68 0.34 2.00
C VAL A 161 -14.73 -1.19 1.96
N GLU A 162 -15.94 -1.72 1.74
CA GLU A 162 -16.14 -3.16 1.57
C GLU A 162 -15.68 -3.59 0.18
N PHE A 163 -14.81 -4.59 0.11
CA PHE A 163 -14.35 -5.11 -1.17
C PHE A 163 -15.24 -6.25 -1.65
N SER A 164 -15.80 -6.10 -2.85
CA SER A 164 -16.70 -7.10 -3.46
C SER A 164 -16.09 -7.82 -4.67
N GLY A 165 -14.79 -7.66 -4.95
CA GLY A 165 -14.15 -8.13 -6.19
C GLY A 165 -13.61 -9.57 -6.16
N GLY A 166 -13.96 -10.37 -5.15
CA GLY A 166 -13.40 -11.72 -4.96
C GLY A 166 -12.18 -11.69 -4.05
N THR A 167 -11.12 -12.42 -4.39
CA THR A 167 -9.87 -12.38 -3.62
C THR A 167 -8.96 -11.21 -4.07
N LEU A 168 -8.10 -10.74 -3.16
CA LEU A 168 -7.09 -9.74 -3.50
C LEU A 168 -6.16 -10.26 -4.59
N LEU A 169 -5.76 -11.53 -4.50
CA LEU A 169 -4.86 -12.17 -5.47
C LEU A 169 -5.43 -12.16 -6.90
N GLU A 170 -6.67 -12.61 -7.08
CA GLU A 170 -7.34 -12.60 -8.39
C GLU A 170 -7.48 -11.18 -8.95
N THR A 171 -7.77 -10.22 -8.08
CA THR A 171 -7.94 -8.82 -8.46
C THR A 171 -6.64 -8.22 -8.95
N LEU A 172 -5.53 -8.44 -8.23
CA LEU A 172 -4.21 -8.00 -8.65
C LEU A 172 -3.76 -8.69 -9.94
N GLY A 173 -4.11 -9.97 -10.13
CA GLY A 173 -3.87 -10.69 -11.39
C GLY A 173 -4.60 -10.04 -12.58
N ASN A 174 -5.86 -9.63 -12.39
CA ASN A 174 -6.63 -8.93 -13.42
C ASN A 174 -6.06 -7.53 -13.73
N VAL A 175 -5.64 -6.79 -12.70
CA VAL A 175 -4.98 -5.48 -12.88
C VAL A 175 -3.68 -5.65 -13.67
N LYS A 176 -2.84 -6.62 -13.27
CA LYS A 176 -1.57 -6.90 -13.94
C LYS A 176 -1.77 -7.19 -15.43
N LYS A 177 -2.69 -8.11 -15.76
CA LYS A 177 -3.02 -8.46 -17.14
C LYS A 177 -3.42 -7.23 -17.97
N ARG A 178 -4.26 -6.35 -17.39
CA ARG A 178 -4.71 -5.12 -18.05
C ARG A 178 -3.56 -4.15 -18.32
N VAL A 179 -2.63 -3.99 -17.38
CA VAL A 179 -1.46 -3.11 -17.56
C VAL A 179 -0.55 -3.67 -18.65
N GLU A 180 -0.26 -4.97 -18.64
CA GLU A 180 0.57 -5.63 -19.65
C GLU A 180 -0.02 -5.52 -21.07
N GLU A 181 -1.34 -5.65 -21.21
CA GLU A 181 -2.06 -5.46 -22.48
C GLU A 181 -2.00 -4.02 -22.98
N THR A 182 -2.01 -3.04 -22.07
CA THR A 182 -1.96 -1.61 -22.43
C THR A 182 -0.55 -1.18 -22.87
N THR A 183 0.49 -1.75 -22.26
CA THR A 183 1.90 -1.44 -22.59
C THR A 183 2.38 -2.14 -23.87
N SER A 184 1.65 -3.16 -24.33
CA SER A 184 1.96 -3.92 -25.57
C SER A 184 1.30 -3.35 -26.84
N ALA A 185 0.45 -2.33 -26.70
CA ALA A 185 -0.31 -1.67 -27.77
C ALA A 185 0.36 -0.37 -28.23
#